data_AF-A0A916M3J9-F1
#
_entry.id   AF-A0A916M3J9-F1
#
_cell.length_a   1.000
_cell.length_b   1.000
_cell.length_c   1.000
_cell.angle_alpha   90.00
_cell.angle_beta   90.00
_cell.angle_gamma   90.00
#
_symmetry.space_group_name_H-M   'P 1'
#
loop_
_entity.id
_entity.type
_entity.pdbx_description
1 polymer ?
#
loop_
_entity_poly.entity_id
_entity_poly.type
_entity_poly.pdbx_seq_one_letter_code
_entity_poly.pdbx_strand_id
1 'polypeptide(L)'
;MAKPWTLLLLSALLAACAPAQTVTPPAAETATYRIKPVRPIADLLPIALAATPPQEQGRFRAPDLVELIRLDPSLRLDIRYAGDNNFLGTPVYSQARAFLQRPAAEALVRV
;
A
#
# COMPACT_ATOMS: atom_id res chain seq x y z
N MET A 1 48.28 43.92 3.16
CA MET A 1 47.53 42.80 2.54
C MET A 1 46.50 42.27 3.53
N ALA A 2 45.23 42.64 3.37
CA ALA A 2 44.04 41.89 3.80
C ALA A 2 42.83 42.57 3.12
N LYS A 3 41.99 41.78 2.44
CA LYS A 3 41.09 42.19 1.35
C LYS A 3 39.79 42.87 1.84
N PRO A 4 39.32 43.94 1.16
CA PRO A 4 38.12 44.71 1.50
C PRO A 4 36.93 44.38 0.58
N TRP A 5 36.42 43.16 0.59
CA TRP A 5 35.26 42.80 -0.24
C TRP A 5 34.21 42.04 0.55
N THR A 6 32.95 42.33 0.24
CA THR A 6 31.72 41.61 0.60
C THR A 6 31.06 41.92 1.95
N LEU A 7 30.98 43.21 2.29
CA LEU A 7 29.70 43.78 2.72
C LEU A 7 28.78 43.81 1.49
N LEU A 8 28.04 42.72 1.25
CA LEU A 8 26.96 42.67 0.26
C LEU A 8 25.74 41.97 0.90
N LEU A 9 24.75 42.81 1.20
CA LEU A 9 23.32 42.55 1.07
C LEU A 9 22.63 41.69 2.15
N LEU A 10 22.47 42.35 3.30
CA LEU A 10 21.34 42.17 4.20
C LEU A 10 20.09 42.87 3.60
N SER A 11 19.29 42.18 2.80
CA SER A 11 17.90 42.54 2.41
C SER A 11 17.37 41.43 1.47
N ALA A 12 16.18 40.84 1.59
CA ALA A 12 14.93 41.30 2.15
C ALA A 12 14.11 40.09 2.63
N LEU A 13 13.66 40.15 3.88
CA LEU A 13 12.59 39.33 4.42
C LEU A 13 11.29 40.12 4.20
N LEU A 14 10.48 39.80 3.19
CA LEU A 14 9.09 40.26 3.12
C LEU A 14 8.27 39.51 2.04
N ALA A 15 7.15 38.98 2.53
CA ALA A 15 5.88 38.77 1.84
C ALA A 15 5.80 37.69 0.73
N ALA A 16 5.26 36.54 1.10
CA ALA A 16 4.04 36.01 0.48
C ALA A 16 3.49 34.84 1.33
N CYS A 17 2.61 35.14 2.28
CA CYS A 17 1.68 34.14 2.77
C CYS A 17 0.54 34.09 1.74
N ALA A 18 0.63 33.18 0.76
CA ALA A 18 -0.46 32.91 -0.16
C ALA A 18 -1.55 32.11 0.59
N PRO A 19 -2.85 32.37 0.34
CA PRO A 19 -3.91 31.55 0.92
C PRO A 19 -3.72 30.11 0.43
N ALA A 20 -3.78 29.15 1.36
CA ALA A 20 -3.76 27.74 1.02
C ALA A 20 -4.92 27.45 0.05
N GLN A 21 -4.60 27.20 -1.21
CA GLN A 21 -5.58 26.71 -2.17
C GLN A 21 -6.00 25.33 -1.66
N THR A 22 -7.26 25.20 -1.24
CA THR A 22 -7.88 23.90 -1.06
C THR A 22 -8.05 23.30 -2.45
N VAL A 23 -6.99 22.63 -2.92
CA VAL A 23 -7.11 21.67 -4.01
C VAL A 23 -8.06 20.60 -3.49
N THR A 24 -9.35 20.77 -3.77
CA THR A 24 -10.31 19.69 -3.62
C THR A 24 -9.94 18.72 -4.71
N PRO A 25 -9.34 17.54 -4.40
CA PRO A 25 -9.03 16.60 -5.45
C PRO A 25 -10.36 16.28 -6.16
N PRO A 26 -10.43 16.34 -7.50
CA PRO A 26 -11.58 15.76 -8.19
C PRO A 26 -11.72 14.34 -7.65
N ALA A 27 -12.94 13.94 -7.29
CA ALA A 27 -13.21 12.59 -6.83
C ALA A 27 -12.57 11.65 -7.84
N ALA A 28 -11.41 11.09 -7.46
CA ALA A 28 -10.61 10.32 -8.37
C ALA A 28 -11.38 9.03 -8.57
N GLU A 29 -12.21 8.97 -9.62
CA GLU A 29 -12.63 7.71 -10.19
C GLU A 29 -11.36 7.01 -10.64
N THR A 30 -10.76 6.28 -9.69
CA THR A 30 -9.51 5.57 -9.89
C THR A 30 -9.90 4.32 -10.64
N ALA A 31 -10.04 4.44 -11.96
CA ALA A 31 -10.28 3.31 -12.83
C ALA A 31 -9.24 2.23 -12.52
N THR A 32 -9.70 1.07 -12.06
CA THR A 32 -8.82 -0.04 -11.72
C THR A 32 -8.05 -0.45 -12.97
N TYR A 33 -6.73 -0.29 -12.93
CA TYR A 33 -5.84 -0.72 -14.00
C TYR A 33 -6.07 -2.20 -14.32
N ARG A 34 -6.26 -2.57 -15.59
CA ARG A 34 -6.51 -3.96 -16.03
C ARG A 34 -5.42 -4.43 -16.99
N ILE A 35 -4.99 -5.68 -16.83
CA ILE A 35 -4.09 -6.35 -17.79
C ILE A 35 -4.84 -7.37 -18.63
N LYS A 36 -4.31 -7.69 -19.81
CA LYS A 36 -4.71 -8.89 -20.56
C LYS A 36 -3.80 -10.05 -20.15
N PRO A 37 -4.32 -11.11 -19.54
CA PRO A 37 -3.52 -12.29 -19.24
C PRO A 37 -2.89 -12.88 -20.50
N VAL A 38 -1.64 -13.34 -20.39
CA VAL A 38 -0.90 -13.96 -21.51
C VAL A 38 -1.49 -15.30 -21.93
N ARG A 39 -2.26 -15.95 -21.03
CA ARG A 39 -2.99 -17.20 -21.21
C ARG A 39 -4.29 -17.15 -20.40
N PRO A 40 -5.31 -17.96 -20.72
CA PRO A 40 -6.52 -18.08 -19.90
C PRO A 40 -6.20 -18.36 -18.42
N ILE A 41 -6.95 -17.75 -17.51
CA ILE A 41 -6.75 -17.93 -16.06
C ILE A 41 -6.90 -19.41 -15.63
N ALA A 42 -7.82 -20.13 -16.29
CA ALA A 42 -8.04 -21.56 -16.06
C ALA A 42 -6.77 -22.41 -16.30
N ASP A 43 -5.90 -21.99 -17.23
CA ASP A 43 -4.64 -22.68 -17.53
C ASP A 43 -3.52 -22.25 -16.58
N LEU A 44 -3.56 -21.01 -16.08
CA LEU A 44 -2.53 -20.44 -15.20
C LEU A 44 -2.67 -20.89 -13.74
N LEU A 45 -3.90 -21.03 -13.25
CA LEU A 45 -4.15 -21.40 -11.85
C LEU A 45 -3.49 -22.73 -11.43
N PRO A 46 -3.60 -23.86 -12.16
CA PRO A 46 -2.94 -25.10 -11.75
C PRO A 46 -1.42 -24.98 -11.74
N ILE A 47 -0.85 -24.21 -12.66
CA ILE A 47 0.60 -23.95 -12.70
C ILE A 47 1.04 -23.15 -11.47
N ALA A 48 0.28 -22.12 -11.09
CA ALA A 48 0.56 -21.30 -9.93
C ALA A 48 0.46 -22.09 -8.62
N LEU A 49 -0.55 -22.96 -8.49
CA LEU A 49 -0.73 -23.82 -7.31
C LEU A 49 0.33 -24.91 -7.18
N ALA A 50 0.89 -25.38 -8.29
CA ALA A 50 1.97 -26.37 -8.30
C ALA A 50 3.37 -25.77 -8.06
N ALA A 51 3.50 -24.44 -8.11
CA ALA A 51 4.77 -23.77 -7.92
C ALA A 51 5.21 -23.77 -6.44
N THR A 52 6.49 -23.98 -6.20
CA THR A 52 7.09 -23.89 -4.85
C THR A 52 7.80 -22.54 -4.71
N PRO A 53 7.60 -21.82 -3.60
CA PRO A 53 8.36 -20.60 -3.35
C PRO A 53 9.86 -20.90 -3.17
N PRO A 54 10.75 -19.94 -3.46
CA PRO A 54 12.17 -20.09 -3.15
C PRO A 54 12.39 -20.27 -1.64
N GLN A 55 13.46 -21.00 -1.28
CA GLN A 55 13.85 -21.20 0.11
C GLN A 55 14.37 -19.89 0.71
N GLU A 56 13.69 -19.40 1.74
CA GLU A 56 14.11 -18.21 2.49
C GLU A 56 15.10 -18.60 3.59
N GLN A 57 16.16 -17.80 3.78
CA GLN A 57 17.17 -18.02 4.82
C GLN A 57 17.03 -16.98 5.92
N GLY A 58 17.18 -17.39 7.18
CA GLY A 58 17.19 -16.47 8.31
C GLY A 58 16.43 -16.99 9.52
N ARG A 59 16.26 -16.10 10.51
CA ARG A 59 15.51 -16.40 11.74
C ARG A 59 14.06 -15.96 11.58
N PHE A 60 13.17 -16.92 11.43
CA PHE A 60 11.73 -16.68 11.32
C PHE A 60 11.02 -16.76 12.67
N ARG A 61 9.90 -16.05 12.79
CA ARG A 61 8.93 -16.27 13.87
C ARG A 61 8.07 -17.48 13.51
N ALA A 62 7.63 -18.23 14.51
CA ALA A 62 6.57 -19.21 14.30
C ALA A 62 5.31 -18.50 13.76
N PRO A 63 4.57 -19.10 12.81
CA PRO A 63 3.33 -18.52 12.32
C PRO A 63 2.27 -18.40 13.44
N ASP A 64 1.90 -17.17 13.80
CA ASP A 64 0.79 -16.85 14.68
C ASP A 64 -0.08 -15.77 14.02
N LEU A 65 -0.84 -16.22 13.04
CA LEU A 65 -1.69 -15.35 12.22
C LEU A 65 -3.04 -15.15 12.89
N VAL A 66 -3.39 -13.88 13.14
CA VAL A 66 -4.69 -13.48 13.69
C VAL A 66 -5.48 -12.70 12.66
N GLU A 67 -6.80 -12.92 12.64
CA GLU A 67 -7.72 -12.20 11.77
C GLU A 67 -8.01 -10.81 12.32
N LEU A 68 -7.87 -9.78 11.47
CA LEU A 68 -8.02 -8.39 11.89
C LEU A 68 -9.44 -8.03 12.34
N ILE A 69 -10.47 -8.46 11.61
CA ILE A 69 -11.88 -8.17 11.99
C ILE A 69 -12.27 -8.82 13.31
N ARG A 70 -11.66 -9.97 13.67
CA ARG A 70 -11.89 -10.58 14.99
C ARG A 70 -11.22 -9.81 16.12
N LEU A 71 -10.10 -9.14 15.82
CA LEU A 71 -9.38 -8.34 16.79
C LEU A 71 -10.04 -6.97 16.98
N ASP A 72 -10.47 -6.34 15.90
CA ASP A 72 -11.23 -5.08 15.91
C ASP A 72 -12.30 -5.08 14.80
N PRO A 73 -13.58 -5.24 15.16
CA PRO A 73 -14.69 -5.23 14.21
C PRO A 73 -14.97 -3.87 13.55
N SER A 74 -14.37 -2.77 14.02
CA SER A 74 -14.56 -1.44 13.43
C SER A 74 -13.77 -1.25 12.12
N LEU A 75 -12.78 -2.10 11.86
CA LEU A 75 -11.98 -2.07 10.65
C LEU A 75 -12.82 -2.38 9.40
N ARG A 76 -12.63 -1.57 8.35
CA ARG A 76 -13.26 -1.79 7.04
C ARG A 76 -12.21 -2.24 6.04
N LEU A 77 -12.37 -3.47 5.54
CA LEU A 77 -11.40 -4.08 4.61
C LEU A 77 -11.84 -3.92 3.15
N ASP A 78 -10.92 -3.46 2.29
CA ASP A 78 -11.04 -3.51 0.83
C ASP A 78 -10.07 -4.57 0.27
N ILE A 79 -10.44 -5.85 0.36
CA ILE A 79 -9.63 -6.97 -0.11
C ILE A 79 -9.89 -7.22 -1.60
N ARG A 80 -9.37 -6.32 -2.45
CA ARG A 80 -9.62 -6.30 -3.91
C ARG A 80 -9.31 -7.61 -4.64
N TYR A 81 -8.32 -8.36 -4.16
CA TYR A 81 -7.97 -9.66 -4.73
C TYR A 81 -8.94 -10.79 -4.39
N ALA A 82 -9.91 -10.58 -3.50
CA ALA A 82 -11.00 -11.52 -3.26
C ALA A 82 -12.23 -11.26 -4.16
N GLY A 83 -12.23 -10.20 -4.97
CA GLY A 83 -13.27 -9.86 -5.93
C GLY A 83 -12.71 -9.68 -7.34
N ASP A 84 -13.51 -9.09 -8.23
CA ASP A 84 -13.11 -8.77 -9.61
C ASP A 84 -12.58 -7.33 -9.75
N ASN A 85 -12.69 -6.50 -8.72
CA ASN A 85 -12.15 -5.14 -8.72
C ASN A 85 -10.63 -5.11 -8.48
N ASN A 86 -9.89 -5.81 -9.32
CA ASN A 86 -8.43 -5.86 -9.32
C ASN A 86 -7.88 -5.87 -10.75
N PHE A 87 -6.55 -5.94 -10.90
CA PHE A 87 -5.93 -5.82 -12.21
C PHE A 87 -6.12 -7.01 -13.15
N LEU A 88 -6.39 -8.20 -12.61
CA LEU A 88 -6.74 -9.39 -13.39
C LEU A 88 -8.23 -9.45 -13.74
N GLY A 89 -9.08 -8.71 -13.03
CA GLY A 89 -10.52 -8.81 -13.19
C GLY A 89 -11.11 -10.15 -12.72
N THR A 90 -10.34 -10.95 -11.97
CA THR A 90 -10.72 -12.27 -11.48
C THR A 90 -10.28 -12.39 -10.02
N PRO A 91 -11.05 -13.03 -9.13
CA PRO A 91 -10.63 -13.29 -7.76
C PRO A 91 -9.37 -14.16 -7.73
N VAL A 92 -8.37 -13.71 -6.95
CA VAL A 92 -7.12 -14.43 -6.67
C VAL A 92 -7.21 -15.11 -5.30
N TYR A 93 -7.88 -14.48 -4.33
CA TYR A 93 -8.12 -15.02 -3.00
C TYR A 93 -9.51 -15.63 -2.90
N SER A 94 -9.62 -16.72 -2.14
CA SER A 94 -10.89 -17.39 -1.87
C SER A 94 -11.77 -16.67 -0.85
N GLN A 95 -11.20 -15.74 -0.08
CA GLN A 95 -11.90 -15.03 1.00
C GLN A 95 -11.42 -13.58 1.14
N ALA A 96 -12.35 -12.67 1.41
CA ALA A 96 -12.08 -11.25 1.66
C ALA A 96 -11.69 -11.01 3.14
N ARG A 97 -10.68 -11.74 3.64
CA ARG A 97 -10.23 -11.68 5.03
C ARG A 97 -8.75 -11.34 5.10
N ALA A 98 -8.37 -10.56 6.11
CA ALA A 98 -6.99 -10.15 6.35
C ALA A 98 -6.46 -10.75 7.65
N PHE A 99 -5.25 -11.32 7.56
CA PHE A 99 -4.55 -11.92 8.69
C PHE A 99 -3.17 -11.32 8.80
N LEU A 100 -2.73 -11.00 10.01
CA LEU A 100 -1.37 -10.54 10.28
C LEU A 100 -0.76 -11.38 11.40
N GLN A 101 0.58 -11.40 11.47
CA GLN A 101 1.28 -11.87 12.66
C GLN A 101 0.80 -11.09 13.88
N ARG A 102 0.54 -11.79 14.99
CA ARG A 102 -0.04 -11.19 16.20
C ARG A 102 0.58 -9.85 16.61
N PRO A 103 1.91 -9.66 16.68
CA PRO A 103 2.48 -8.38 17.07
C PRO A 103 2.14 -7.23 16.12
N ALA A 104 2.01 -7.53 14.82
CA ALA A 104 1.63 -6.54 13.80
C ALA A 104 0.12 -6.24 13.84
N ALA A 105 -0.71 -7.25 14.07
CA ALA A 105 -2.15 -7.06 14.24
C ALA A 105 -2.47 -6.20 15.47
N GLU A 106 -1.85 -6.52 16.61
CA GLU A 106 -1.99 -5.74 17.85
C GLU A 106 -1.46 -4.32 17.69
N ALA A 107 -0.41 -4.11 16.89
CA ALA A 107 0.07 -2.77 16.57
C ALA A 107 -0.90 -1.98 15.69
N LEU A 108 -1.54 -2.65 14.72
CA LEU A 108 -2.50 -2.01 13.82
C LEU A 108 -3.75 -1.51 14.55
N VAL A 109 -4.22 -2.20 15.59
CA VAL A 109 -5.44 -1.75 16.31
C VAL A 109 -5.20 -0.57 17.27
N ARG A 110 -3.98 -0.03 17.32
CA ARG A 110 -3.64 1.12 18.18
C ARG A 110 -3.50 2.45 17.42
N VAL A 111 -3.70 2.46 16.10
CA VAL A 111 -3.63 3.67 15.25
C VAL A 111 -4.99 4.30 15.01
#